data_AF-A0A2N3YIP2-F1
#
_entry.id   AF-A0A2N3YIP2-F1
#
_cell.length_a   1.000
_cell.length_b   1.000
_cell.length_c   1.000
_cell.angle_alpha   90.00
_cell.angle_beta   90.00
_cell.angle_gamma   90.00
#
_symmetry.space_group_name_H-M   'P 1'
#
loop_
_entity.id
_entity.type
_entity.pdbx_description
1 polymer ?
#
loop_
_entity_poly.entity_id
_entity_poly.type
_entity_poly.pdbx_seq_one_letter_code
_entity_poly.pdbx_strand_id
1 'polypeptide(L)'
;MVRRRILTSAAVGLLLALVVAIVGQVYAAGLPDQYTAQSVVLFGSRPTENGSIASSDSVQAAAAGYVAYLSAPSTLREVADGIGESPAVLKDGLTVTQLPATGTIRIDFETTDPDRAARASNALATSMAARTVSDPVVYGQVLARAAVPLQPSGPPRTILLVATILVALLLGAGAATAAWAAPTYLGRRRGTGLHDSATHPVDAGAVVAAPVVAAATTPVEARPVAPTATASEAAPQPTDDAVARRLAAATAPHQAVGHHQDEAVATDENSSAAAQDEAADQADDAATAPTDSATDGEGAQQAHHEADGTDEADETAVAHLPGLNGSASRPGQGAPRGPRRRTTKARKNR
;
A
#
# COMPACT_ATOMS: atom_id res chain seq x y z
N MET A 1 23.49 36.77 -43.22
CA MET A 1 22.12 36.68 -42.66
C MET A 1 21.82 35.31 -42.02
N VAL A 2 22.29 34.19 -42.56
CA VAL A 2 22.03 32.82 -42.05
C VAL A 2 22.45 32.64 -40.57
N ARG A 3 23.63 33.15 -40.17
CA ARG A 3 24.14 33.02 -38.78
C ARG A 3 23.20 33.59 -37.71
N ARG A 4 22.55 34.73 -37.97
CA ARG A 4 21.61 35.35 -37.00
C ARG A 4 20.34 34.51 -36.80
N ARG A 5 19.90 33.80 -37.84
CA ARG A 5 18.73 32.91 -37.74
C ARG A 5 19.02 31.64 -36.93
N ILE A 6 20.20 31.06 -37.12
CA ILE A 6 20.63 29.89 -36.34
C ILE A 6 20.75 30.24 -34.85
N LEU A 7 21.34 31.40 -34.53
CA LEU A 7 21.49 31.84 -33.14
C LEU A 7 20.13 32.09 -32.45
N THR A 8 19.17 32.69 -33.16
CA THR A 8 17.83 32.96 -32.59
C THR A 8 17.01 31.69 -32.39
N SER A 9 17.02 30.73 -33.34
CA SER A 9 16.34 29.45 -33.14
C SER A 9 16.96 28.60 -32.03
N ALA A 10 18.30 28.61 -31.91
CA ALA A 10 19.00 27.93 -30.82
C ALA A 10 18.68 28.56 -29.46
N ALA A 11 18.65 29.89 -29.36
CA ALA A 11 18.29 30.58 -28.13
C ALA A 11 16.85 30.28 -27.68
N VAL A 12 15.89 30.25 -28.62
CA VAL A 12 14.50 29.89 -28.32
C VAL A 12 14.37 28.44 -27.84
N GLY A 13 15.03 27.49 -28.52
CA GLY A 13 15.02 26.09 -28.11
C GLY A 13 15.67 25.87 -26.73
N LEU A 14 16.80 26.53 -26.46
CA LEU A 14 17.48 26.47 -25.17
C LEU A 14 16.62 27.07 -24.05
N LEU A 15 15.99 28.22 -24.28
CA LEU A 15 15.12 28.87 -23.29
C LEU A 15 13.90 27.99 -22.97
N LEU A 16 13.28 27.38 -24.00
CA LEU A 16 12.17 26.46 -23.79
C LEU A 16 12.60 25.22 -22.99
N ALA A 17 13.74 24.61 -23.34
CA ALA A 17 14.30 23.48 -22.59
C ALA A 17 14.54 23.86 -21.12
N LEU A 18 15.12 25.04 -20.87
CA LEU A 18 15.37 25.53 -19.51
C LEU A 18 14.06 25.69 -18.72
N VAL A 19 13.02 26.29 -19.31
CA VAL A 19 11.71 26.46 -18.66
C VAL A 19 11.10 25.09 -18.32
N VAL A 20 11.11 24.14 -19.25
CA VAL A 20 10.58 22.79 -19.01
C VAL A 20 11.37 22.07 -17.92
N ALA A 21 12.70 22.20 -17.90
CA ALA A 21 13.54 21.60 -16.88
C ALA A 21 13.26 22.19 -15.49
N ILE A 22 13.08 23.51 -15.37
CA ILE A 22 12.73 24.17 -14.11
C ILE A 22 11.35 23.70 -13.63
N VAL A 23 10.34 23.68 -14.51
CA VAL A 23 9.00 23.20 -14.15
C VAL A 23 9.03 21.74 -13.73
N GLY A 24 9.77 20.90 -14.44
CA GLY A 24 9.96 19.49 -14.11
C GLY A 24 10.63 19.29 -12.75
N GLN A 25 11.65 20.09 -12.43
CA GLN A 25 12.34 20.07 -11.14
C GLN A 25 11.41 20.50 -9.99
N VAL A 26 10.65 21.59 -10.17
CA VAL A 26 9.70 22.07 -9.16
C VAL A 26 8.60 21.03 -8.92
N TYR A 27 8.10 20.41 -10.00
CA TYR A 27 7.14 19.32 -9.91
C TYR A 27 7.70 18.11 -9.15
N ALA A 28 8.91 17.66 -9.50
CA ALA A 28 9.56 16.53 -8.83
C ALA A 28 9.88 16.80 -7.35
N ALA A 29 10.22 18.04 -7.01
CA ALA A 29 10.47 18.45 -5.63
C ALA A 29 9.19 18.59 -4.79
N GLY A 30 8.03 18.79 -5.44
CA GLY A 30 6.73 18.88 -4.78
C GLY A 30 6.03 17.54 -4.54
N LEU A 31 6.56 16.44 -5.07
CA LEU A 31 5.99 15.11 -4.83
C LEU A 31 6.30 14.66 -3.39
N PRO A 32 5.28 14.24 -2.62
CA PRO A 32 5.52 13.72 -1.28
C PRO A 32 6.33 12.42 -1.35
N ASP A 33 7.25 12.25 -0.41
CA ASP A 33 7.94 10.97 -0.24
C ASP A 33 6.95 9.95 0.28
N GLN A 34 6.90 8.80 -0.40
CA GLN A 34 6.07 7.66 0.02
C GLN A 34 6.97 6.55 0.53
N TYR A 35 6.55 5.93 1.62
CA TYR A 35 7.25 4.87 2.33
C TYR A 35 6.34 3.66 2.41
N THR A 36 6.82 2.54 1.90
CA THR A 36 6.13 1.26 1.98
C THR A 36 6.80 0.39 3.02
N ALA A 37 6.04 -0.08 4.00
CA ALA A 37 6.50 -1.07 4.96
C ALA A 37 5.79 -2.40 4.76
N GLN A 38 6.54 -3.49 4.88
CA GLN A 38 6.10 -4.83 4.52
C GLN A 38 6.11 -5.76 5.73
N SER A 39 5.00 -6.45 5.99
CA SER A 39 4.94 -7.60 6.90
C SER A 39 4.50 -8.86 6.16
N VAL A 40 4.87 -10.02 6.71
CA VAL A 40 4.62 -11.32 6.09
C VAL A 40 4.01 -12.26 7.12
N VAL A 41 2.89 -12.88 6.76
CA VAL A 41 2.19 -13.87 7.59
C VAL A 41 2.15 -15.19 6.85
N LEU A 42 2.57 -16.25 7.53
CA LEU A 42 2.54 -17.63 7.04
C LEU A 42 1.33 -18.35 7.65
N PHE A 43 0.59 -19.05 6.81
CA PHE A 43 -0.50 -19.94 7.22
C PHE A 43 -0.05 -21.39 7.21
N GLY A 44 -0.34 -22.07 8.31
CA GLY A 44 -0.17 -23.50 8.48
C GLY A 44 -1.50 -24.21 8.71
N SER A 45 -1.48 -25.53 8.50
CA SER A 45 -2.61 -26.42 8.78
C SER A 45 -2.65 -26.81 10.26
N ARG A 46 -3.82 -26.69 10.90
CA ARG A 46 -4.02 -27.27 12.23
C ARG A 46 -4.37 -28.76 12.09
N PRO A 47 -3.75 -29.66 12.89
CA PRO A 47 -4.22 -31.02 12.99
C PRO A 47 -5.66 -31.04 13.48
N THR A 48 -6.54 -31.71 12.73
CA THR A 48 -7.93 -31.94 13.16
C THR A 48 -8.00 -32.92 14.34
N GLU A 49 -9.14 -33.04 15.02
CA GLU A 49 -9.35 -34.01 16.12
C GLU A 49 -9.03 -35.46 15.71
N ASN A 50 -9.15 -35.77 14.41
CA ASN A 50 -8.84 -37.08 13.84
C ASN A 50 -7.35 -37.25 13.47
N GLY A 51 -6.49 -36.27 13.78
CA GLY A 51 -5.07 -36.24 13.40
C GLY A 51 -4.82 -35.99 11.90
N SER A 52 -5.87 -35.73 11.11
CA SER A 52 -5.72 -35.40 9.69
C SER A 52 -5.22 -33.96 9.54
N ILE A 53 -4.21 -33.77 8.69
CA ILE A 53 -3.63 -32.48 8.32
C ILE A 53 -4.35 -32.02 7.04
N ALA A 54 -4.91 -30.80 7.05
CA ALA A 54 -5.49 -30.21 5.86
C ALA A 54 -4.47 -30.15 4.71
N SER A 55 -4.93 -30.39 3.47
CA SER A 55 -4.08 -30.30 2.29
C SER A 55 -3.53 -28.89 2.09
N SER A 56 -2.37 -28.77 1.43
CA SER A 56 -1.79 -27.47 1.03
C SER A 56 -2.80 -26.59 0.30
N ASP A 57 -3.63 -27.19 -0.55
CA ASP A 57 -4.64 -26.48 -1.35
C ASP A 57 -5.73 -25.89 -0.47
N SER A 58 -6.09 -26.58 0.62
CA SER A 58 -7.05 -26.07 1.61
C SER A 58 -6.48 -24.87 2.36
N VAL A 59 -5.19 -24.91 2.73
CA VAL A 59 -4.51 -23.78 3.39
C VAL A 59 -4.42 -22.58 2.44
N GLN A 60 -4.10 -22.81 1.16
CA GLN A 60 -4.05 -21.76 0.14
C GLN A 60 -5.42 -21.12 -0.10
N ALA A 61 -6.48 -21.93 -0.18
CA ALA A 61 -7.85 -21.44 -0.31
C ALA A 61 -8.29 -20.64 0.92
N ALA A 62 -7.93 -21.10 2.13
CA ALA A 62 -8.19 -20.35 3.35
C ALA A 62 -7.45 -19.01 3.37
N ALA A 63 -6.15 -18.99 3.03
CA ALA A 63 -5.35 -17.78 2.96
C ALA A 63 -5.95 -16.73 1.99
N ALA A 64 -6.50 -17.15 0.84
CA ALA A 64 -7.22 -16.25 -0.06
C ALA A 64 -8.43 -15.56 0.62
N GLY A 65 -9.15 -16.30 1.48
CA GLY A 65 -10.23 -15.74 2.30
C GLY A 65 -9.75 -14.67 3.29
N TYR A 66 -8.54 -14.81 3.84
CA TYR A 66 -7.94 -13.83 4.74
C TYR A 66 -7.52 -12.53 4.04
N VAL A 67 -7.22 -12.57 2.73
CA VAL A 67 -7.01 -11.35 1.92
C VAL A 67 -8.29 -10.52 1.91
N ALA A 68 -9.45 -11.15 1.69
CA ALA A 68 -10.75 -10.46 1.72
C ALA A 68 -11.10 -9.94 3.13
N TYR A 69 -10.74 -10.70 4.18
CA TYR A 69 -10.91 -10.26 5.57
C TYR A 69 -10.11 -9.00 5.90
N LEU A 70 -8.84 -8.93 5.48
CA LEU A 70 -7.98 -7.76 5.73
C LEU A 70 -8.47 -6.50 5.01
N SER A 71 -9.05 -6.65 3.82
CA SER A 71 -9.60 -5.54 3.04
C SER A 71 -11.03 -5.15 3.45
N ALA A 72 -11.64 -5.86 4.40
CA ALA A 72 -13.02 -5.60 4.82
C ALA A 72 -13.11 -4.28 5.63
N PRO A 73 -14.10 -3.41 5.35
CA PRO A 73 -14.23 -2.12 6.04
C PRO A 73 -14.41 -2.21 7.57
N SER A 74 -14.91 -3.34 8.09
CA SER A 74 -15.03 -3.58 9.53
C SER A 74 -13.66 -3.86 10.17
N THR A 75 -12.84 -4.71 9.53
CA THR A 75 -11.49 -5.03 9.98
C THR A 75 -10.61 -3.80 9.95
N LEU A 76 -10.69 -3.00 8.88
CA LEU A 76 -9.94 -1.75 8.77
C LEU A 76 -10.35 -0.74 9.83
N ARG A 77 -11.64 -0.64 10.19
CA ARG A 77 -12.10 0.21 11.30
C ARG A 77 -11.54 -0.23 12.64
N GLU A 78 -11.65 -1.52 12.96
CA GLU A 78 -11.13 -2.08 14.20
C GLU A 78 -9.62 -1.86 14.36
N VAL A 79 -8.85 -2.10 13.28
CA VAL A 79 -7.40 -1.88 13.30
C VAL A 79 -7.07 -0.40 13.36
N ALA A 80 -7.78 0.45 12.63
CA ALA A 80 -7.61 1.91 12.64
C ALA A 80 -7.83 2.49 14.05
N ASP A 81 -8.91 2.09 14.72
CA ASP A 81 -9.21 2.50 16.09
C ASP A 81 -8.09 2.07 17.06
N GLY A 82 -7.54 0.86 16.87
CA GLY A 82 -6.45 0.33 17.69
C GLY A 82 -5.11 1.06 17.56
N ILE A 83 -4.86 1.74 16.43
CA ILE A 83 -3.60 2.46 16.18
C ILE A 83 -3.78 3.99 16.11
N GLY A 84 -5.01 4.49 16.25
CA GLY A 84 -5.33 5.93 16.15
C GLY A 84 -5.24 6.49 14.72
N GLU A 85 -5.48 5.67 13.69
CA GLU A 85 -5.49 6.10 12.29
C GLU A 85 -6.93 6.20 11.78
N SER A 86 -7.13 6.76 10.57
CA SER A 86 -8.45 6.70 9.93
C SER A 86 -8.59 5.43 9.06
N PRO A 87 -9.77 4.81 9.01
CA PRO A 87 -10.00 3.64 8.17
C PRO A 87 -9.86 3.93 6.67
N ALA A 88 -10.07 5.18 6.25
CA ALA A 88 -9.85 5.62 4.87
C ALA A 88 -8.36 5.60 4.51
N VAL A 89 -7.51 6.16 5.38
CA VAL A 89 -6.05 6.12 5.21
C VAL A 89 -5.55 4.68 5.18
N LEU A 90 -6.07 3.81 6.06
CA LEU A 90 -5.71 2.39 6.03
C LEU A 90 -6.13 1.72 4.71
N LYS A 91 -7.31 2.02 4.19
CA LYS A 91 -7.79 1.45 2.94
C LYS A 91 -6.94 1.89 1.75
N ASP A 92 -6.59 3.18 1.68
CA ASP A 92 -5.91 3.76 0.52
C ASP A 92 -4.44 3.33 0.45
N GLY A 93 -3.78 3.14 1.60
CA GLY A 93 -2.38 2.69 1.67
C GLY A 93 -2.18 1.17 1.67
N LEU A 94 -3.24 0.37 1.78
CA LEU A 94 -3.13 -1.08 1.97
C LEU A 94 -3.08 -1.85 0.65
N THR A 95 -2.04 -2.66 0.48
CA THR A 95 -1.97 -3.72 -0.53
C THR A 95 -1.74 -5.07 0.14
N VAL A 96 -2.64 -6.02 -0.09
CA VAL A 96 -2.54 -7.39 0.44
C VAL A 96 -2.39 -8.36 -0.72
N THR A 97 -1.30 -9.13 -0.72
CA THR A 97 -1.00 -10.07 -1.80
C THR A 97 -0.72 -11.46 -1.23
N GLN A 98 -1.42 -12.48 -1.71
CA GLN A 98 -1.04 -13.87 -1.45
C GLN A 98 0.08 -14.29 -2.42
N LEU A 99 1.16 -14.87 -1.89
CA LEU A 99 2.23 -15.40 -2.72
C LEU A 99 1.76 -16.68 -3.43
N PRO A 100 1.90 -16.81 -4.76
CA PRO A 100 1.42 -17.95 -5.52
C PRO A 100 1.93 -19.29 -5.00
N ALA A 101 1.06 -20.30 -4.97
CA ALA A 101 1.38 -21.65 -4.49
C ALA A 101 1.92 -21.71 -3.04
N THR A 102 1.63 -20.70 -2.23
CA THR A 102 2.00 -20.67 -0.81
C THR A 102 0.81 -20.32 0.08
N GLY A 103 0.91 -20.70 1.35
CA GLY A 103 0.08 -20.17 2.42
C GLY A 103 0.60 -18.83 2.95
N THR A 104 1.33 -18.05 2.17
CA THR A 104 1.97 -16.82 2.65
C THR A 104 1.24 -15.59 2.14
N ILE A 105 0.90 -14.67 3.04
CA ILE A 105 0.32 -13.37 2.72
C ILE A 105 1.34 -12.28 3.02
N ARG A 106 1.57 -11.41 2.04
CA ARG A 106 2.33 -10.18 2.18
C ARG A 106 1.36 -9.02 2.36
N ILE A 107 1.64 -8.19 3.37
CA ILE A 107 0.90 -6.97 3.66
C ILE A 107 1.86 -5.80 3.48
N ASP A 108 1.61 -5.02 2.44
CA ASP A 108 2.34 -3.80 2.12
C ASP A 108 1.46 -2.63 2.52
N PHE A 109 2.01 -1.68 3.27
CA PHE A 109 1.31 -0.45 3.64
C PHE A 109 2.13 0.77 3.27
N GLU A 110 1.56 1.64 2.43
CA GLU A 110 2.19 2.85 1.89
C GLU A 110 1.61 4.12 2.53
N THR A 111 2.50 5.01 2.99
CA THR A 111 2.14 6.31 3.56
C THR A 111 3.34 7.27 3.50
N THR A 112 3.12 8.55 3.80
CA THR A 112 4.18 9.58 3.81
C THR A 112 5.03 9.58 5.09
N ASP A 113 4.63 8.82 6.11
CA ASP A 113 5.32 8.70 7.39
C ASP A 113 5.85 7.25 7.56
N PRO A 114 7.18 7.03 7.59
CA PRO A 114 7.75 5.69 7.63
C PRO A 114 7.39 4.91 8.91
N ASP A 115 7.22 5.60 10.05
CA ASP A 115 6.84 4.96 11.31
C ASP A 115 5.39 4.48 11.27
N ARG A 116 4.50 5.31 10.73
CA ARG A 116 3.10 4.90 10.48
C ARG A 116 3.04 3.71 9.55
N ALA A 117 3.89 3.68 8.52
CA ALA A 117 3.92 2.58 7.56
C ALA A 117 4.16 1.23 8.26
N ALA A 118 5.21 1.17 9.07
CA ALA A 118 5.57 -0.03 9.81
C ALA A 118 4.54 -0.40 10.87
N ARG A 119 4.00 0.58 11.61
CA ARG A 119 2.96 0.33 12.64
C ARG A 119 1.69 -0.25 12.02
N ALA A 120 1.15 0.36 10.96
CA ALA A 120 -0.06 -0.09 10.30
C ALA A 120 0.09 -1.51 9.71
N SER A 121 1.19 -1.78 9.00
CA SER A 121 1.47 -3.11 8.45
C SER A 121 1.54 -4.18 9.55
N ASN A 122 2.26 -3.90 10.65
CA ASN A 122 2.36 -4.81 11.79
C ASN A 122 1.03 -5.02 12.52
N ALA A 123 0.21 -3.98 12.66
CA ALA A 123 -1.10 -4.06 13.30
C ALA A 123 -2.06 -4.95 12.49
N LEU A 124 -2.08 -4.80 11.16
CA LEU A 124 -2.86 -5.66 10.26
C LEU A 124 -2.39 -7.12 10.33
N ALA A 125 -1.07 -7.36 10.30
CA ALA A 125 -0.53 -8.71 10.44
C ALA A 125 -0.91 -9.37 11.78
N THR A 126 -0.89 -8.59 12.86
CA THR A 126 -1.26 -9.05 14.21
C THR A 126 -2.75 -9.35 14.30
N SER A 127 -3.61 -8.47 13.77
CA SER A 127 -5.07 -8.68 13.73
C SER A 127 -5.43 -9.95 12.95
N MET A 128 -4.80 -10.16 11.79
CA MET A 128 -5.00 -11.39 11.02
C MET A 128 -4.55 -12.64 11.78
N ALA A 129 -3.35 -12.62 12.38
CA ALA A 129 -2.87 -13.75 13.18
C ALA A 129 -3.80 -14.06 14.36
N ALA A 130 -4.29 -13.03 15.06
CA ALA A 130 -5.27 -13.17 16.13
C ALA A 130 -6.58 -13.81 15.64
N ARG A 131 -7.08 -13.41 14.47
CA ARG A 131 -8.30 -14.00 13.88
C ARG A 131 -8.16 -15.50 13.64
N THR A 132 -6.99 -15.96 13.19
CA THR A 132 -6.73 -17.39 12.94
C THR A 132 -6.71 -18.27 14.19
N VAL A 133 -6.69 -17.70 15.39
CA VAL A 133 -6.79 -18.48 16.64
C VAL A 133 -8.15 -19.18 16.73
N SER A 134 -9.20 -18.53 16.21
CA SER A 134 -10.57 -19.07 16.17
C SER A 134 -10.86 -19.95 14.95
N ASP A 135 -9.90 -20.10 14.04
CA ASP A 135 -10.06 -20.89 12.82
C ASP A 135 -9.72 -22.37 13.08
N PRO A 136 -10.66 -23.30 12.83
CA PRO A 136 -10.42 -24.73 13.07
C PRO A 136 -9.49 -25.39 12.05
N VAL A 137 -9.28 -24.78 10.87
CA VAL A 137 -8.55 -25.38 9.75
C VAL A 137 -7.12 -24.87 9.69
N VAL A 138 -6.91 -23.57 9.91
CA VAL A 138 -5.60 -22.93 9.75
C VAL A 138 -5.15 -22.15 10.97
N TYR A 139 -3.85 -21.94 11.08
CA TYR A 139 -3.25 -20.96 11.99
C TYR A 139 -2.34 -20.03 11.19
N GLY A 140 -2.37 -18.75 11.50
CA GLY A 140 -1.52 -17.72 10.94
C GLY A 140 -0.43 -17.33 11.92
N GLN A 141 0.81 -17.28 11.46
CA GLN A 141 1.96 -16.81 12.23
C GLN A 141 2.64 -15.68 11.49
N VAL A 142 2.92 -14.57 12.17
CA VAL A 142 3.72 -13.47 11.61
C VAL A 142 5.15 -13.98 11.43
N LEU A 143 5.55 -14.20 10.18
CA LEU A 143 6.87 -14.69 9.80
C LEU A 143 7.90 -13.56 9.85
N ALA A 144 7.52 -12.38 9.36
CA ALA A 144 8.35 -11.19 9.38
C ALA A 144 7.50 -9.96 9.75
N ARG A 145 7.97 -9.20 10.74
CA ARG A 145 7.41 -7.90 11.09
C ARG A 145 7.98 -6.82 10.18
N ALA A 146 7.18 -5.82 9.87
CA ALA A 146 7.61 -4.64 9.14
C ALA A 146 8.62 -3.84 9.96
N ALA A 147 9.78 -3.59 9.37
CA ALA A 147 10.75 -2.61 9.86
C ALA A 147 10.40 -1.21 9.33
N VAL A 148 10.84 -0.17 10.04
CA VAL A 148 10.70 1.22 9.58
C VAL A 148 11.57 1.42 8.34
N PRO A 149 10.99 1.77 7.17
CA PRO A 149 11.76 1.97 5.95
C PRO A 149 12.63 3.22 6.07
N LEU A 150 13.93 3.08 5.76
CA LEU A 150 14.89 4.19 5.80
C LEU A 150 14.91 5.00 4.50
N GLN A 151 14.31 4.48 3.44
CA GLN A 151 14.29 5.09 2.11
C GLN A 151 12.86 5.08 1.57
N PRO A 152 12.46 6.13 0.81
CA PRO A 152 11.17 6.16 0.16
C PRO A 152 11.09 5.09 -0.93
N SER A 153 9.89 4.54 -1.13
CA SER A 153 9.59 3.45 -2.06
C SER A 153 9.33 3.92 -3.49
N GLY A 154 9.20 5.24 -3.70
CA GLY A 154 9.03 5.83 -5.02
C GLY A 154 10.28 5.70 -5.91
N PRO A 155 10.15 5.97 -7.22
CA PRO A 155 11.30 6.05 -8.12
C PRO A 155 12.33 7.01 -7.55
N PRO A 156 13.63 6.67 -7.56
CA PRO A 156 14.64 7.58 -7.06
C PRO A 156 14.56 8.91 -7.82
N ARG A 157 14.54 10.02 -7.07
CA ARG A 157 14.35 11.37 -7.62
C ARG A 157 15.33 11.70 -8.75
N THR A 158 16.50 11.05 -8.75
CA THR A 158 17.50 11.13 -9.81
C THR A 158 16.98 10.65 -11.17
N ILE A 159 16.21 9.56 -11.21
CA ILE A 159 15.61 9.04 -12.46
C ILE A 159 14.57 10.03 -12.99
N LEU A 160 13.72 10.59 -12.11
CA LEU A 160 12.75 11.61 -12.51
C LEU A 160 13.45 12.87 -13.05
N LEU A 161 14.51 13.32 -12.39
CA LEU A 161 15.30 14.47 -12.83
C LEU A 161 15.92 14.22 -14.21
N VAL A 162 16.57 13.06 -14.42
CA VAL A 162 17.14 12.69 -15.73
C VAL A 162 16.06 12.64 -16.81
N ALA A 163 14.90 12.05 -16.51
CA ALA A 163 13.78 11.99 -17.44
C ALA A 163 13.27 13.38 -17.82
N THR A 164 13.13 14.30 -16.86
CA THR A 164 12.71 15.69 -17.14
C THR A 164 13.74 16.44 -17.99
N ILE A 165 15.04 16.25 -17.77
CA ILE A 165 16.11 16.82 -18.62
C ILE A 165 16.00 16.29 -20.05
N LEU A 166 15.80 14.98 -20.23
CA LEU A 166 15.66 14.38 -21.56
C LEU A 166 14.45 14.93 -22.31
N VAL A 167 13.29 15.01 -21.64
CA VAL A 167 12.07 15.60 -22.23
C VAL A 167 12.29 17.07 -22.58
N ALA A 168 12.92 17.85 -21.69
CA ALA A 168 13.27 19.24 -21.92
C ALA A 168 14.17 19.42 -23.15
N LEU A 169 15.20 18.57 -23.30
CA LEU A 169 16.10 18.58 -24.44
C LEU A 169 15.38 18.25 -25.75
N LEU A 170 14.52 17.23 -25.75
CA LEU A 170 13.74 16.84 -26.93
C LEU A 170 12.77 17.94 -27.35
N LEU A 171 12.07 18.57 -26.40
CA LEU A 171 11.18 19.71 -26.68
C LEU A 171 11.96 20.94 -27.17
N GLY A 172 13.11 21.23 -26.57
CA GLY A 172 13.99 22.32 -27.01
C GLY A 172 14.50 22.12 -28.44
N ALA A 173 14.94 20.91 -28.78
CA ALA A 173 15.37 20.55 -30.13
C ALA A 173 14.20 20.63 -31.13
N GLY A 174 13.02 20.14 -30.75
CA GLY A 174 11.79 20.27 -31.54
C GLY A 174 11.40 21.72 -31.82
N ALA A 175 11.46 22.59 -30.81
CA ALA A 175 11.17 24.01 -30.98
C ALA A 175 12.22 24.73 -31.84
N ALA A 176 13.50 24.42 -31.67
CA ALA A 176 14.57 24.99 -32.48
C ALA A 176 14.41 24.62 -33.97
N THR A 177 14.10 23.35 -34.27
CA THR A 177 13.87 22.88 -35.65
C THR A 177 12.60 23.49 -36.25
N ALA A 178 11.51 23.57 -35.49
CA ALA A 178 10.28 24.22 -35.93
C ALA A 178 10.47 25.72 -36.23
N ALA A 179 11.20 26.44 -35.36
CA ALA A 179 11.52 27.86 -35.57
C ALA A 179 12.41 28.08 -36.81
N TRP A 180 13.32 27.14 -37.09
CA TRP A 180 14.16 27.19 -38.28
C TRP A 180 13.36 26.92 -39.58
N ALA A 181 12.39 26.00 -39.54
CA ALA A 181 11.57 25.62 -40.69
C ALA A 181 10.35 26.53 -40.95
N ALA A 182 9.84 27.25 -39.94
CA ALA A 182 8.65 28.09 -40.09
C ALA A 182 8.67 29.09 -41.29
N PRO A 183 9.79 29.76 -41.62
CA PRO A 183 9.83 30.71 -42.74
C PRO A 183 9.62 30.05 -44.11
N THR A 184 10.05 28.80 -44.30
CA THR A 184 9.89 28.10 -45.59
C THR A 184 8.45 27.63 -45.79
N TYR A 185 7.76 27.22 -44.73
CA TYR A 185 6.36 26.81 -44.82
C TYR A 185 5.40 28.00 -45.01
N LEU A 186 5.65 29.14 -44.36
CA LEU A 186 4.77 30.32 -44.48
C LEU A 186 4.93 31.06 -45.81
N GLY A 187 6.11 31.00 -46.44
CA GLY A 187 6.36 31.66 -47.74
C GLY A 187 5.53 31.09 -48.90
N ARG A 188 5.12 29.81 -48.85
CA ARG A 188 4.33 29.18 -49.92
C ARG A 188 2.86 29.63 -49.99
N ARG A 189 2.30 30.16 -48.90
CA ARG A 189 0.87 30.53 -48.85
C ARG A 189 0.54 31.93 -49.39
N ARG A 190 1.54 32.75 -49.74
CA ARG A 190 1.31 34.13 -50.23
C ARG A 190 1.24 34.28 -51.76
N GLY A 191 1.30 33.18 -52.53
CA GLY A 191 1.50 33.22 -53.98
C GLY A 191 0.27 33.06 -54.89
N THR A 192 -0.93 32.71 -54.40
CA THR A 192 -2.03 32.26 -55.28
C THR A 192 -3.26 33.17 -55.32
N GLY A 193 -3.13 34.47 -55.02
CA GLY A 193 -4.28 35.36 -54.80
C GLY A 193 -4.45 36.55 -55.74
N LEU A 194 -3.79 36.60 -56.91
CA LEU A 194 -3.90 37.75 -57.83
C LEU A 194 -4.03 37.36 -59.32
N HIS A 195 -4.62 36.20 -59.61
CA HIS A 195 -5.27 35.99 -60.91
C HIS A 195 -6.76 36.22 -60.76
N ASP A 196 -7.14 37.47 -61.02
CA ASP A 196 -8.13 37.78 -62.05
C ASP A 196 -9.34 36.83 -62.09
N SER A 197 -10.33 37.09 -61.24
CA SER A 197 -11.69 36.60 -61.45
C SER A 197 -12.55 37.82 -61.76
N ALA A 198 -12.58 38.16 -63.04
CA ALA A 198 -13.63 38.95 -63.64
C ALA A 198 -15.00 38.43 -63.18
N THR A 199 -15.78 39.33 -62.57
CA THR A 199 -17.23 39.46 -62.70
C THR A 199 -17.99 38.20 -63.14
N HIS A 200 -18.34 37.33 -62.20
CA HIS A 200 -19.53 36.49 -62.34
C HIS A 200 -20.63 37.04 -61.43
N PRO A 201 -21.81 37.39 -61.99
CA PRO A 201 -22.93 37.87 -61.21
C PRO A 201 -23.46 36.78 -60.28
N VAL A 202 -23.83 37.22 -59.09
CA VAL A 202 -24.40 36.45 -57.99
C VAL A 202 -25.72 35.84 -58.43
N ASP A 203 -25.76 34.51 -58.57
CA ASP A 203 -27.02 33.78 -58.65
C ASP A 203 -27.41 33.32 -57.25
N ALA A 204 -28.51 33.88 -56.77
CA ALA A 204 -29.04 33.66 -55.43
C ALA A 204 -29.92 32.41 -55.44
N GLY A 205 -29.41 31.28 -54.92
CA GLY A 205 -30.28 30.13 -54.69
C GLY A 205 -29.58 28.80 -54.51
N ALA A 206 -28.95 28.56 -53.37
CA ALA A 206 -28.68 27.19 -52.93
C ALA A 206 -28.57 27.14 -51.40
N VAL A 207 -29.70 26.85 -50.76
CA VAL A 207 -29.79 26.41 -49.37
C VAL A 207 -29.13 25.03 -49.30
N VAL A 208 -27.83 24.98 -48.96
CA VAL A 208 -27.14 23.71 -48.69
C VAL A 208 -27.14 23.50 -47.19
N ALA A 209 -27.89 22.46 -46.78
CA ALA A 209 -28.04 22.00 -45.41
C ALA A 209 -26.69 21.72 -44.74
N ALA A 210 -26.58 22.17 -43.49
CA ALA A 210 -25.44 21.88 -42.63
C ALA A 210 -25.26 20.36 -42.45
N PRO A 211 -24.04 19.82 -42.56
CA PRO A 211 -23.78 18.46 -42.12
C PRO A 211 -23.83 18.44 -40.59
N VAL A 212 -24.87 17.80 -40.06
CA VAL A 212 -24.92 17.36 -38.66
C VAL A 212 -23.77 16.38 -38.48
N VAL A 213 -22.69 16.84 -37.85
CA VAL A 213 -21.59 16.00 -37.41
C VAL A 213 -22.12 15.15 -36.26
N ALA A 214 -22.62 13.96 -36.59
CA ALA A 214 -22.92 12.92 -35.63
C ALA A 214 -21.61 12.57 -34.91
N ALA A 215 -21.53 12.97 -33.64
CA ALA A 215 -20.49 12.51 -32.73
C ALA A 215 -20.63 10.98 -32.60
N ALA A 216 -19.83 10.24 -33.36
CA ALA A 216 -19.65 8.81 -33.18
C ALA A 216 -18.89 8.61 -31.86
N THR A 217 -19.63 8.55 -30.76
CA THR A 217 -19.16 7.95 -29.52
C THR A 217 -19.06 6.45 -29.76
N THR A 218 -17.90 5.99 -30.22
CA THR A 218 -17.55 4.58 -30.11
C THR A 218 -17.47 4.26 -28.62
N PRO A 219 -18.21 3.25 -28.11
CA PRO A 219 -17.96 2.74 -26.79
C PRO A 219 -16.53 2.20 -26.77
N VAL A 220 -15.67 2.82 -25.97
CA VAL A 220 -14.36 2.27 -25.64
C VAL A 220 -14.64 0.99 -24.86
N GLU A 221 -14.67 -0.11 -25.60
CA GLU A 221 -14.64 -1.45 -25.05
C GLU A 221 -13.37 -1.54 -24.20
N ALA A 222 -13.57 -1.50 -22.89
CA ALA A 222 -12.52 -1.65 -21.89
C ALA A 222 -11.93 -3.05 -22.05
N ARG A 223 -10.97 -3.19 -22.96
CA ARG A 223 -10.09 -4.34 -23.00
C ARG A 223 -9.42 -4.41 -21.62
N PRO A 224 -9.53 -5.52 -20.89
CA PRO A 224 -8.73 -5.72 -19.69
C PRO A 224 -7.27 -5.66 -20.11
N VAL A 225 -6.59 -4.57 -19.73
CA VAL A 225 -5.14 -4.46 -19.85
C VAL A 225 -4.61 -5.52 -18.90
N ALA A 226 -4.14 -6.64 -19.47
CA ALA A 226 -3.43 -7.65 -18.71
C ALA A 226 -2.31 -6.93 -17.93
N PRO A 227 -2.13 -7.22 -16.63
CA PRO A 227 -1.05 -6.62 -15.87
C PRO A 227 0.24 -6.91 -16.61
N THR A 228 0.92 -5.84 -17.03
CA THR A 228 2.27 -5.94 -17.55
C THR A 228 3.10 -6.41 -16.38
N ALA A 229 3.32 -7.72 -16.31
CA ALA A 229 4.30 -8.31 -15.43
C ALA A 229 5.63 -7.66 -15.80
N THR A 230 6.07 -6.70 -14.98
CA THR A 230 7.45 -6.26 -14.97
C THR A 230 8.26 -7.53 -14.82
N ALA A 231 8.97 -7.90 -15.88
CA ALA A 231 9.84 -9.06 -15.88
C ALA A 231 10.83 -8.86 -14.74
N SER A 232 10.58 -9.56 -13.63
CA SER A 232 11.56 -9.77 -12.59
C SER A 232 12.69 -10.50 -13.29
N GLU A 233 13.76 -9.77 -13.56
CA GLU A 233 15.03 -10.30 -14.01
C GLU A 233 15.36 -11.49 -13.11
N ALA A 234 15.24 -12.68 -13.68
CA ALA A 234 15.40 -13.93 -12.96
C ALA A 234 16.85 -13.97 -12.48
N ALA A 235 17.04 -13.81 -11.16
CA ALA A 235 18.32 -14.08 -10.54
C ALA A 235 18.78 -15.48 -11.00
N PRO A 236 20.02 -15.63 -11.47
CA PRO A 236 20.51 -16.90 -11.99
C PRO A 236 20.33 -17.97 -10.92
N GLN A 237 19.56 -19.01 -11.23
CA GLN A 237 19.42 -20.14 -10.32
C GLN A 237 20.82 -20.70 -10.04
N PRO A 238 21.20 -20.91 -8.77
CA PRO A 238 22.46 -21.55 -8.45
C PRO A 238 22.43 -22.94 -9.09
N THR A 239 23.37 -23.19 -10.00
CA THR A 239 23.55 -24.51 -10.59
C THR A 239 23.82 -25.53 -9.47
N ASP A 240 23.32 -26.75 -9.62
CA ASP A 240 23.44 -27.83 -8.62
C ASP A 240 24.90 -28.06 -8.17
N ASP A 241 25.87 -27.73 -9.03
CA ASP A 241 27.31 -27.77 -8.72
C ASP A 241 27.74 -26.80 -7.59
N ALA A 242 27.09 -25.64 -7.44
CA ALA A 242 27.39 -24.68 -6.39
C ALA A 242 26.88 -25.16 -5.02
N VAL A 243 25.75 -25.87 -5.00
CA VAL A 243 25.16 -26.47 -3.80
C VAL A 243 25.98 -27.69 -3.37
N ALA A 244 26.41 -28.53 -4.32
CA ALA A 244 27.28 -29.68 -4.05
C ALA A 244 28.64 -29.26 -3.46
N ARG A 245 29.26 -28.19 -3.95
CA ARG A 245 30.53 -27.68 -3.37
C ARG A 245 30.35 -27.09 -1.98
N ARG A 246 29.22 -26.45 -1.67
CA ARG A 246 28.95 -25.93 -0.32
C ARG A 246 28.69 -27.04 0.69
N LEU A 247 28.02 -28.13 0.30
CA LEU A 247 27.87 -29.30 1.18
C LEU A 247 29.22 -30.02 1.40
N ALA A 248 30.08 -30.09 0.39
CA ALA A 248 31.41 -30.69 0.54
C ALA A 248 32.33 -29.89 1.48
N ALA A 249 32.21 -28.55 1.50
CA ALA A 249 33.02 -27.69 2.38
C ALA A 249 32.59 -27.72 3.86
N ALA A 250 31.34 -28.11 4.16
CA ALA A 250 30.82 -28.20 5.53
C ALA A 250 31.17 -29.51 6.25
N THR A 251 31.80 -30.48 5.56
CA THR A 251 32.15 -31.80 6.11
C THR A 251 33.67 -31.98 6.21
N ALA A 252 34.39 -30.95 6.66
CA ALA A 252 35.78 -31.10 7.06
C ALA A 252 35.83 -31.48 8.56
N PRO A 253 36.51 -32.58 8.94
CA PRO A 253 36.57 -33.01 10.33
C PRO A 253 37.38 -32.02 11.18
N HIS A 254 36.77 -31.51 12.24
CA HIS A 254 37.44 -30.82 13.33
C HIS A 254 38.54 -31.74 13.89
N GLN A 255 39.80 -31.47 13.55
CA GLN A 255 40.92 -32.12 14.22
C GLN A 255 40.94 -31.68 15.69
N ALA A 256 40.95 -32.69 16.55
CA ALA A 256 41.08 -32.58 17.99
C ALA A 256 42.41 -31.88 18.36
N VAL A 257 42.30 -30.68 18.93
CA VAL A 257 43.39 -30.06 19.69
C VAL A 257 43.24 -30.55 21.12
N GLY A 258 44.15 -31.43 21.53
CA GLY A 258 44.29 -31.85 22.92
C GLY A 258 44.87 -30.71 23.77
N HIS A 259 44.25 -30.45 24.90
CA HIS A 259 44.85 -29.73 26.01
C HIS A 259 44.76 -30.59 27.26
N HIS A 260 45.88 -31.25 27.57
CA HIS A 260 46.29 -31.53 28.93
C HIS A 260 46.69 -30.21 29.58
N GLN A 261 46.10 -29.90 30.74
CA GLN A 261 46.84 -29.38 31.89
C GLN A 261 45.96 -29.51 33.14
N ASP A 262 46.29 -30.53 33.92
CA ASP A 262 46.11 -30.56 35.35
C ASP A 262 46.85 -29.37 35.98
N GLU A 263 46.19 -28.57 36.81
CA GLU A 263 46.87 -28.00 38.00
C GLU A 263 45.87 -27.50 39.06
N ALA A 264 45.89 -28.23 40.18
CA ALA A 264 45.75 -27.83 41.58
C ALA A 264 45.00 -26.54 42.00
N VAL A 265 43.89 -26.80 42.69
CA VAL A 265 43.51 -26.29 44.03
C VAL A 265 44.55 -25.38 44.72
N ALA A 266 44.17 -24.11 44.96
CA ALA A 266 44.52 -23.37 46.17
C ALA A 266 43.42 -22.34 46.47
N THR A 267 42.73 -22.55 47.58
CA THR A 267 41.96 -21.57 48.35
C THR A 267 42.87 -20.45 48.82
N ASP A 268 42.45 -19.19 48.68
CA ASP A 268 42.80 -18.17 49.68
C ASP A 268 41.73 -17.08 49.75
N GLU A 269 41.20 -16.94 50.96
CA GLU A 269 40.42 -15.83 51.46
C GLU A 269 41.35 -14.60 51.55
N ASN A 270 40.94 -13.43 51.04
CA ASN A 270 41.33 -12.21 51.73
C ASN A 270 40.33 -11.07 51.60
N SER A 271 40.04 -10.55 52.78
CA SER A 271 39.17 -9.46 53.17
C SER A 271 39.88 -8.12 53.03
N SER A 272 39.10 -7.04 53.09
CA SER A 272 39.48 -5.67 53.48
C SER A 272 40.27 -4.87 52.45
N ALA A 273 40.22 -3.55 52.35
CA ALA A 273 39.41 -2.45 52.87
C ALA A 273 40.03 -1.18 52.23
N ALA A 274 39.33 -0.05 52.36
CA ALA A 274 39.76 1.32 52.02
C ALA A 274 39.79 1.67 50.53
N ALA A 275 39.55 2.90 50.08
CA ALA A 275 38.90 4.13 50.56
C ALA A 275 39.16 5.14 49.42
N GLN A 276 38.46 6.29 49.50
CA GLN A 276 38.75 7.57 48.86
C GLN A 276 38.14 7.78 47.45
N ASP A 277 37.09 8.60 47.29
CA ASP A 277 36.96 10.05 47.57
C ASP A 277 37.48 10.86 46.38
N GLU A 278 36.55 11.30 45.51
CA GLU A 278 36.74 12.45 44.62
C GLU A 278 35.35 13.00 44.24
N ALA A 279 34.92 13.98 45.03
CA ALA A 279 33.85 14.90 44.73
C ALA A 279 34.43 16.33 44.64
N ALA A 280 33.72 17.16 43.86
CA ALA A 280 33.84 18.61 43.72
C ALA A 280 34.88 19.13 42.71
N ASP A 281 34.38 19.69 41.59
CA ASP A 281 34.40 21.15 41.39
C ASP A 281 33.56 21.56 40.17
N GLN A 282 32.41 22.20 40.38
CA GLN A 282 31.88 23.27 39.52
C GLN A 282 30.59 23.84 40.11
N ALA A 283 30.79 24.94 40.83
CA ALA A 283 29.76 25.78 41.41
C ALA A 283 29.26 26.83 40.41
N ASP A 284 28.00 27.19 40.64
CA ASP A 284 27.40 28.53 40.57
C ASP A 284 27.52 29.39 39.30
N ASP A 285 26.36 29.59 38.66
CA ASP A 285 25.94 30.97 38.38
C ASP A 285 24.40 31.15 38.40
N ALA A 286 23.98 31.82 39.48
CA ALA A 286 22.93 32.83 39.63
C ALA A 286 21.60 32.76 38.83
N ALA A 287 20.53 32.42 39.57
CA ALA A 287 19.36 33.26 39.86
C ALA A 287 18.77 34.20 38.77
N THR A 288 17.53 33.90 38.36
CA THR A 288 16.45 34.90 38.32
C THR A 288 15.07 34.23 38.43
N ALA A 289 14.32 34.58 39.48
CA ALA A 289 12.87 34.36 39.58
C ALA A 289 12.12 35.36 38.65
N PRO A 290 10.79 35.25 38.35
CA PRO A 290 9.77 35.39 39.39
C PRO A 290 8.40 34.67 39.20
N THR A 291 7.70 34.58 40.34
CA THR A 291 6.25 34.78 40.59
C THR A 291 5.20 33.76 40.18
N ASP A 292 4.57 33.25 41.24
CA ASP A 292 3.21 32.76 41.39
C ASP A 292 2.14 33.63 40.72
N SER A 293 1.12 32.95 40.18
CA SER A 293 -0.27 33.40 40.35
C SER A 293 -1.19 32.19 40.27
N ALA A 294 -1.65 31.78 41.44
CA ALA A 294 -2.83 30.95 41.64
C ALA A 294 -4.06 31.60 40.99
N THR A 295 -4.99 30.79 40.49
CA THR A 295 -6.38 31.19 40.38
C THR A 295 -7.25 29.98 40.70
N ASP A 296 -7.81 30.03 41.90
CA ASP A 296 -8.93 29.25 42.37
C ASP A 296 -10.14 29.41 41.44
N GLY A 297 -10.94 28.35 41.34
CA GLY A 297 -12.16 28.32 40.55
C GLY A 297 -13.04 27.12 40.89
N GLU A 298 -13.46 27.05 42.15
CA GLU A 298 -14.64 26.29 42.59
C GLU A 298 -15.87 26.61 41.73
N GLY A 299 -16.66 25.60 41.42
CA GLY A 299 -17.92 25.76 40.70
C GLY A 299 -18.69 24.46 40.56
N ALA A 300 -19.14 23.90 41.68
CA ALA A 300 -20.14 22.85 41.71
C ALA A 300 -21.44 23.31 41.02
N GLN A 301 -22.04 22.45 40.19
CA GLN A 301 -23.49 22.40 40.08
C GLN A 301 -23.97 21.03 39.60
N GLN A 302 -24.79 20.47 40.47
CA GLN A 302 -25.42 19.17 40.48
C GLN A 302 -26.90 19.42 40.18
N ALA A 303 -27.46 18.77 39.15
CA ALA A 303 -28.90 18.64 38.94
C ALA A 303 -29.07 17.40 38.02
N HIS A 304 -29.49 16.23 38.50
CA HIS A 304 -30.87 15.86 38.81
C HIS A 304 -31.90 16.44 37.83
N HIS A 305 -32.23 15.67 36.80
CA HIS A 305 -33.60 15.64 36.31
C HIS A 305 -33.99 14.23 35.86
N GLU A 306 -34.93 13.71 36.65
CA GLU A 306 -35.74 12.52 36.48
C GLU A 306 -37.10 13.04 35.98
N ALA A 307 -37.59 12.50 34.87
CA ALA A 307 -38.95 12.62 34.30
C ALA A 307 -38.82 12.38 32.79
N ASP A 308 -39.75 11.81 32.06
CA ASP A 308 -41.03 11.13 32.29
C ASP A 308 -41.47 10.77 30.85
N GLY A 309 -42.32 9.76 30.69
CA GLY A 309 -42.72 9.23 29.38
C GLY A 309 -43.64 10.15 28.57
N THR A 310 -43.63 9.90 27.26
CA THR A 310 -44.71 10.07 26.24
C THR A 310 -44.07 9.45 24.97
N ASP A 311 -44.46 8.28 24.47
CA ASP A 311 -45.76 7.91 23.91
C ASP A 311 -46.30 8.98 22.96
N GLU A 312 -45.80 8.98 21.72
CA GLU A 312 -46.56 9.48 20.58
C GLU A 312 -46.28 8.60 19.36
N ALA A 313 -47.36 7.97 18.91
CA ALA A 313 -47.53 7.38 17.61
C ALA A 313 -47.72 8.48 16.56
N ASP A 314 -47.10 8.31 15.40
CA ASP A 314 -47.54 8.86 14.12
C ASP A 314 -46.90 7.95 13.06
N GLU A 315 -47.57 6.97 12.47
CA GLU A 315 -48.74 7.02 11.59
C GLU A 315 -48.55 7.92 10.35
N THR A 316 -48.74 7.32 9.18
CA THR A 316 -48.66 7.88 7.82
C THR A 316 -47.23 8.15 7.28
N ALA A 317 -46.79 7.66 6.11
CA ALA A 317 -47.51 7.54 4.85
C ALA A 317 -47.17 6.25 4.09
N VAL A 318 -48.26 5.63 3.65
CA VAL A 318 -48.37 4.51 2.74
C VAL A 318 -48.11 5.00 1.31
N ALA A 319 -47.04 4.52 0.67
CA ALA A 319 -46.89 4.56 -0.79
C ALA A 319 -47.33 3.21 -1.37
N HIS A 320 -48.52 3.28 -1.95
CA HIS A 320 -49.28 2.24 -2.63
C HIS A 320 -48.52 1.71 -3.86
N LEU A 321 -48.14 0.42 -3.87
CA LEU A 321 -47.77 -0.30 -5.10
C LEU A 321 -48.76 -1.46 -5.31
N PRO A 322 -49.51 -1.48 -6.42
CA PRO A 322 -50.49 -2.51 -6.70
C PRO A 322 -49.85 -3.80 -7.21
N GLY A 323 -50.15 -4.88 -6.48
CA GLY A 323 -50.51 -6.21 -6.96
C GLY A 323 -49.90 -6.78 -8.24
N LEU A 324 -49.18 -7.89 -8.07
CA LEU A 324 -49.40 -9.08 -8.90
C LEU A 324 -49.51 -10.32 -8.01
N ASN A 325 -50.75 -10.78 -7.89
CA ASN A 325 -51.17 -12.07 -7.39
C ASN A 325 -50.63 -13.19 -8.29
N GLY A 326 -50.14 -14.26 -7.68
CA GLY A 326 -49.71 -15.47 -8.36
C GLY A 326 -49.63 -16.65 -7.39
N SER A 327 -50.78 -17.00 -6.80
CA SER A 327 -51.00 -18.16 -5.95
C SER A 327 -50.60 -19.48 -6.63
N ALA A 328 -49.95 -20.37 -5.87
CA ALA A 328 -50.53 -21.64 -5.41
C ALA A 328 -49.56 -22.85 -5.47
N SER A 329 -49.64 -23.62 -4.38
CA SER A 329 -49.49 -25.09 -4.34
C SER A 329 -48.09 -25.70 -4.27
N ARG A 330 -47.61 -26.00 -3.06
CA ARG A 330 -47.77 -27.35 -2.46
C ARG A 330 -47.10 -27.48 -1.07
N PRO A 331 -47.80 -28.01 -0.05
CA PRO A 331 -47.21 -28.47 1.19
C PRO A 331 -46.82 -29.95 1.06
N GLY A 332 -45.57 -30.27 1.40
CA GLY A 332 -45.05 -31.63 1.49
C GLY A 332 -44.52 -31.91 2.88
N GLN A 333 -45.41 -32.33 3.77
CA GLN A 333 -45.11 -32.95 5.06
C GLN A 333 -44.17 -34.17 4.87
N GLY A 334 -43.05 -34.18 5.57
CA GLY A 334 -42.15 -35.32 5.70
C GLY A 334 -41.65 -35.42 7.14
N ALA A 335 -42.06 -36.49 7.81
CA ALA A 335 -42.04 -36.75 9.25
C ALA A 335 -40.66 -36.72 9.97
N PRO A 336 -40.66 -36.57 11.32
CA PRO A 336 -39.47 -36.62 12.16
C PRO A 336 -38.99 -38.07 12.39
N ARG A 337 -37.69 -38.31 12.26
CA ARG A 337 -37.04 -39.58 12.66
C ARG A 337 -35.99 -39.36 13.75
N GLY A 338 -36.45 -39.55 15.00
CA GLY A 338 -35.86 -40.44 16.01
C GLY A 338 -34.43 -40.19 16.54
N PRO A 339 -34.23 -40.08 17.87
CA PRO A 339 -32.91 -40.05 18.47
C PRO A 339 -32.28 -41.45 18.52
N ARG A 340 -31.10 -41.62 17.90
CA ARG A 340 -30.27 -42.83 18.08
C ARG A 340 -29.41 -42.69 19.33
N ARG A 341 -29.91 -43.21 20.46
CA ARG A 341 -29.08 -43.57 21.63
C ARG A 341 -28.07 -44.65 21.21
N ARG A 342 -26.77 -44.33 21.21
CA ARG A 342 -25.71 -45.33 21.29
C ARG A 342 -25.21 -45.38 22.73
N THR A 343 -25.55 -46.45 23.42
CA THR A 343 -24.95 -46.85 24.69
C THR A 343 -23.66 -47.61 24.40
N THR A 344 -22.50 -47.00 24.67
CA THR A 344 -21.23 -47.73 24.74
C THR A 344 -21.04 -48.21 26.17
N LYS A 345 -20.95 -49.54 26.31
CA LYS A 345 -20.68 -50.24 27.56
C LYS A 345 -19.29 -49.91 28.08
N ALA A 346 -19.22 -49.61 29.38
CA ALA A 346 -18.00 -49.62 30.16
C ALA A 346 -17.39 -51.03 30.18
N ARG A 347 -16.13 -51.16 29.76
CA ARG A 347 -15.31 -52.35 29.98
C ARG A 347 -14.38 -52.07 31.15
N LYS A 348 -14.74 -52.62 32.30
CA LYS A 348 -13.91 -52.70 33.51
C LYS A 348 -12.95 -53.87 33.32
N ASN A 349 -11.67 -53.60 33.03
CA ASN A 349 -10.63 -54.60 33.17
C ASN A 349 -10.12 -54.56 34.63
N ARG A 350 -9.98 -55.76 35.17
CA ARG A 350 -9.43 -56.10 36.48
C ARG A 350 -8.03 -56.66 36.25
#